data_AF-A0A3M0ZNE1-F1
#
_entry.id   AF-A0A3M0ZNE1-F1
#
_cell.length_a   1.000
_cell.length_b   1.000
_cell.length_c   1.000
_cell.angle_alpha   90.00
_cell.angle_beta   90.00
_cell.angle_gamma   90.00
#
_symmetry.space_group_name_H-M   'P 1'
#
loop_
_entity.id
_entity.type
_entity.pdbx_description
1 polymer ?
#
loop_
_entity_poly.entity_id
_entity_poly.type
_entity_poly.pdbx_seq_one_letter_code
_entity_poly.pdbx_strand_id
1 'polypeptide(L)'
;MAPAAVCPVRGLPSRAAVPKRPAPACRPEHRLLAAGGRPGQPDCVEPLADFLHAAGIALLLAACLAGVLSLLFGLPGTAVIALAALVYGWATGFTAVTLGTIGWLVALAVAAEAIEFAAGAFAPGEQRPSRRVATGAIVGSMVGALAGAPLLFGLGALGGALAGAFAGASLAATAEGQSAGQAARAGLAAMRGRLLGFLVKSAIAVVMVLVVVAALLS
;
A
#
# COMPACT_ATOMS: atom_id res chain seq x y z
N MET A 1 -47.05 -35.80 19.26
CA MET A 1 -46.93 -37.27 19.36
C MET A 1 -47.78 -37.84 18.24
N ALA A 2 -47.17 -38.22 17.12
CA ALA A 2 -47.87 -38.97 16.06
C ALA A 2 -48.06 -40.42 16.52
N PRO A 3 -49.09 -41.10 16.01
CA PRO A 3 -48.81 -42.35 15.33
C PRO A 3 -49.55 -42.51 13.99
N ALA A 4 -48.97 -43.36 13.17
CA ALA A 4 -49.24 -43.61 11.77
C ALA A 4 -50.35 -44.65 11.51
N ALA A 5 -50.78 -44.65 10.24
CA ALA A 5 -51.36 -45.75 9.46
C ALA A 5 -52.79 -46.20 9.77
N VAL A 6 -53.67 -46.13 8.75
CA VAL A 6 -54.29 -47.31 8.10
C VAL A 6 -54.83 -46.87 6.73
N CYS A 7 -54.49 -47.65 5.70
CA CYS A 7 -54.91 -47.50 4.30
C CYS A 7 -56.11 -48.44 4.05
N PRO A 8 -57.25 -48.00 3.48
CA PRO A 8 -58.30 -48.92 3.05
C PRO A 8 -58.21 -49.16 1.54
N VAL A 9 -57.77 -50.37 1.17
CA VAL A 9 -57.92 -50.93 -0.18
C VAL A 9 -59.34 -51.44 -0.32
N ARG A 10 -60.17 -50.83 -1.18
CA ARG A 10 -61.41 -51.47 -1.66
C ARG A 10 -61.89 -50.90 -2.99
N GLY A 11 -61.93 -51.76 -4.00
CA GLY A 11 -62.90 -51.66 -5.10
C GLY A 11 -62.33 -51.30 -6.48
N LEU A 12 -61.76 -52.29 -7.19
CA LEU A 12 -61.90 -52.36 -8.65
C LEU A 12 -63.32 -52.85 -8.96
N PRO A 13 -63.98 -52.26 -9.98
CA PRO A 13 -64.28 -53.12 -11.11
C PRO A 13 -64.15 -52.46 -12.49
N SER A 14 -63.84 -53.34 -13.44
CA SER A 14 -64.31 -53.38 -14.82
C SER A 14 -63.72 -52.43 -15.87
N ARG A 15 -62.85 -53.05 -16.68
CA ARG A 15 -62.62 -52.86 -18.12
C ARG A 15 -63.66 -51.98 -18.84
N ALA A 16 -63.22 -50.84 -19.34
CA ALA A 16 -63.75 -50.23 -20.56
C ALA A 16 -62.57 -49.82 -21.45
N ALA A 17 -62.59 -50.34 -22.68
CA ALA A 17 -61.56 -50.20 -23.69
C ALA A 17 -61.38 -48.74 -24.13
N VAL A 18 -60.16 -48.21 -24.04
CA VAL A 18 -59.78 -46.94 -24.69
C VAL A 18 -59.27 -47.28 -26.10
N PRO A 19 -59.91 -46.80 -27.17
CA PRO A 19 -59.43 -47.03 -28.54
C PRO A 19 -58.14 -46.24 -28.81
N LYS A 20 -57.14 -46.93 -29.37
CA LYS A 20 -55.88 -46.35 -29.88
C LYS A 20 -56.18 -45.30 -30.95
N ARG A 21 -55.93 -44.02 -30.67
CA ARG A 21 -55.84 -42.98 -31.70
C ARG A 21 -54.44 -43.01 -32.33
N PRO A 22 -54.32 -42.99 -33.68
CA PRO A 22 -53.02 -42.90 -34.34
C PRO A 22 -52.38 -41.53 -34.10
N ALA A 23 -51.06 -41.53 -33.92
CA ALA A 23 -50.24 -40.35 -33.69
C ALA A 23 -50.35 -39.34 -34.84
N PRO A 24 -50.65 -38.05 -34.59
CA PRO A 24 -50.47 -37.02 -35.59
C PRO A 24 -48.99 -36.64 -35.69
N ALA A 25 -48.54 -36.57 -36.94
CA ALA A 25 -47.20 -36.30 -37.42
C ALA A 25 -46.48 -35.12 -36.76
N CYS A 26 -45.16 -35.29 -36.65
CA CYS A 26 -44.16 -34.30 -36.28
C CYS A 26 -44.33 -32.98 -37.07
N ARG A 27 -44.65 -31.86 -36.39
CA ARG A 27 -44.45 -30.50 -36.89
C ARG A 27 -43.34 -29.82 -36.08
N PRO A 28 -42.17 -29.53 -36.65
CA PRO A 28 -41.08 -28.90 -35.92
C PRO A 28 -41.07 -27.39 -36.21
N GLU A 29 -41.98 -26.61 -35.60
CA GLU A 29 -42.01 -25.15 -35.82
C GLU A 29 -41.82 -24.31 -34.53
N HIS A 30 -41.55 -24.94 -33.38
CA HIS A 30 -41.34 -24.23 -32.10
C HIS A 30 -39.91 -24.30 -31.53
N ARG A 31 -38.92 -24.80 -32.29
CA ARG A 31 -37.50 -24.80 -31.88
C ARG A 31 -36.68 -23.59 -32.38
N LEU A 32 -37.24 -22.73 -33.23
CA LEU A 32 -36.48 -21.60 -33.81
C LEU A 32 -36.48 -20.31 -32.97
N LEU A 33 -37.17 -20.26 -31.84
CA LEU A 33 -37.14 -19.10 -30.92
C LEU A 33 -36.25 -19.30 -29.68
N ALA A 34 -35.62 -20.47 -29.56
CA ALA A 34 -34.61 -20.75 -28.52
C ALA A 34 -33.16 -20.60 -29.04
N ALA A 35 -32.97 -19.99 -30.22
CA ALA A 35 -31.67 -19.60 -30.76
C ALA A 35 -31.41 -18.09 -30.59
N GLY A 36 -32.02 -17.48 -29.57
CA GLY A 36 -31.68 -16.13 -29.08
C GLY A 36 -30.51 -16.11 -28.09
N GLY A 37 -29.81 -17.24 -27.91
CA GLY A 37 -28.52 -17.22 -27.25
C GLY A 37 -27.53 -16.52 -28.17
N ARG A 38 -26.94 -15.42 -27.70
CA ARG A 38 -25.62 -15.00 -28.17
C ARG A 38 -24.56 -15.73 -27.33
N PRO A 39 -24.12 -16.96 -27.64
CA PRO A 39 -22.86 -17.44 -27.12
C PRO A 39 -21.76 -17.03 -28.11
N GLY A 40 -20.81 -16.20 -27.70
CA GLY A 40 -19.60 -16.01 -28.50
C GLY A 40 -19.06 -14.59 -28.59
N GLN A 41 -18.88 -13.93 -27.45
CA GLN A 41 -17.75 -13.01 -27.25
C GLN A 41 -17.57 -12.85 -25.73
N PRO A 42 -16.39 -13.13 -25.12
CA PRO A 42 -15.07 -12.83 -25.70
C PRO A 42 -13.88 -13.74 -25.25
N ASP A 43 -13.52 -14.77 -26.01
CA ASP A 43 -12.37 -15.64 -25.67
C ASP A 43 -10.99 -14.97 -25.88
N CYS A 44 -10.94 -13.81 -26.56
CA CYS A 44 -9.68 -13.08 -26.81
C CYS A 44 -9.43 -11.88 -25.88
N VAL A 45 -10.43 -11.44 -25.09
CA VAL A 45 -10.22 -10.33 -24.13
C VAL A 45 -9.91 -10.80 -22.71
N GLU A 46 -10.23 -12.05 -22.36
CA GLU A 46 -9.83 -12.65 -21.07
C GLU A 46 -8.31 -12.63 -20.87
N PRO A 47 -7.47 -13.09 -21.83
CA PRO A 47 -6.02 -13.07 -21.64
C PRO A 47 -5.45 -11.66 -21.52
N LEU A 48 -6.05 -10.69 -22.22
CA LEU A 48 -5.63 -9.29 -22.18
C LEU A 48 -6.02 -8.64 -20.86
N ALA A 49 -7.23 -8.91 -20.35
CA ALA A 49 -7.69 -8.40 -19.06
C ALA A 49 -6.84 -8.95 -17.91
N ASP A 50 -6.54 -10.25 -17.93
CA ASP A 50 -5.66 -10.88 -16.94
C ASP A 50 -4.24 -10.32 -17.01
N PHE A 51 -3.70 -10.12 -18.22
CA PHE A 51 -2.40 -9.49 -18.42
C PHE A 51 -2.36 -8.05 -17.91
N LEU A 52 -3.39 -7.24 -18.20
CA LEU A 52 -3.49 -5.86 -17.73
C LEU A 52 -3.62 -5.80 -16.20
N HIS A 53 -4.36 -6.71 -15.59
CA HIS A 53 -4.49 -6.80 -14.14
C HIS A 53 -3.14 -7.16 -13.49
N ALA A 54 -2.47 -8.20 -14.00
CA ALA A 54 -1.15 -8.59 -13.53
C ALA A 54 -0.10 -7.47 -13.72
N ALA A 55 -0.14 -6.77 -14.86
CA ALA A 55 0.72 -5.63 -15.13
C ALA A 55 0.46 -4.46 -14.16
N GLY A 56 -0.80 -4.19 -13.82
CA GLY A 56 -1.18 -3.18 -12.83
C GLY A 56 -0.64 -3.49 -11.44
N ILE A 57 -0.75 -4.74 -10.99
CA ILE A 57 -0.19 -5.20 -9.72
C ILE A 57 1.34 -5.09 -9.74
N ALA A 58 1.98 -5.56 -10.81
CA ALA A 58 3.44 -5.47 -10.95
C ALA A 58 3.93 -4.02 -10.91
N LEU A 59 3.22 -3.10 -11.57
CA LEU A 59 3.53 -1.67 -11.56
C LEU A 59 3.35 -1.06 -10.16
N LEU A 60 2.28 -1.43 -9.45
CA LEU A 60 2.06 -0.99 -8.06
C LEU A 60 3.20 -1.46 -7.16
N LEU A 61 3.58 -2.74 -7.22
CA LEU A 61 4.67 -3.27 -6.40
C LEU A 61 6.02 -2.64 -6.76
N ALA A 62 6.28 -2.39 -8.04
CA ALA A 62 7.46 -1.67 -8.50
C ALA A 62 7.47 -0.22 -7.96
N ALA A 63 6.33 0.47 -7.96
CA ALA A 63 6.18 1.80 -7.40
C ALA A 63 6.36 1.82 -5.87
N CYS A 64 5.85 0.81 -5.17
CA CYS A 64 6.09 0.62 -3.73
C CYS A 64 7.59 0.42 -3.43
N LEU A 65 8.27 -0.42 -4.21
CA LEU A 65 9.71 -0.63 -4.10
C LEU A 65 10.48 0.67 -4.38
N ALA A 66 10.14 1.39 -5.44
CA ALA A 66 10.71 2.70 -5.74
C ALA A 66 10.46 3.70 -4.60
N GLY A 67 9.27 3.68 -3.99
CA GLY A 67 8.95 4.44 -2.79
C GLY A 67 9.88 4.12 -1.63
N VAL A 68 10.08 2.84 -1.29
CA VAL A 68 11.02 2.41 -0.24
C VAL A 68 12.45 2.84 -0.56
N LEU A 69 12.91 2.66 -1.80
CA LEU A 69 14.27 3.05 -2.21
C LEU A 69 14.46 4.58 -2.17
N SER A 70 13.42 5.34 -2.48
CA SER A 70 13.46 6.81 -2.45
C SER A 70 13.76 7.39 -1.07
N LEU A 71 13.52 6.64 0.02
CA LEU A 71 13.89 7.04 1.38
C LEU A 71 15.41 7.29 1.49
N LEU A 72 16.24 6.48 0.80
CA LEU A 72 17.71 6.60 0.84
C LEU A 72 18.20 7.94 0.26
N PHE A 73 17.40 8.55 -0.61
CA PHE A 73 17.68 9.83 -1.23
C PHE A 73 17.12 11.02 -0.42
N GLY A 74 16.52 10.76 0.74
CA GLY A 74 15.87 11.79 1.58
C GLY A 74 14.55 12.29 1.02
N LEU A 75 13.92 11.55 0.09
CA LEU A 75 12.62 11.89 -0.49
C LEU A 75 11.46 11.35 0.37
N PRO A 76 10.24 11.93 0.26
CA PRO A 76 9.06 11.47 0.99
C PRO A 76 8.49 10.18 0.38
N GLY A 77 9.25 9.08 0.45
CA GLY A 77 8.87 7.83 -0.22
C GLY A 77 7.64 7.13 0.36
N THR A 78 7.26 7.43 1.61
CA THR A 78 5.96 7.01 2.16
C THR A 78 4.80 7.66 1.41
N ALA A 79 4.94 8.92 0.98
CA ALA A 79 3.96 9.58 0.12
C ALA A 79 3.90 8.94 -1.27
N VAL A 80 5.03 8.49 -1.82
CA VAL A 80 5.08 7.75 -3.09
C VAL A 80 4.30 6.44 -2.99
N ILE A 81 4.47 5.68 -1.91
CA ILE A 81 3.72 4.42 -1.68
C ILE A 81 2.21 4.71 -1.59
N ALA A 82 1.80 5.72 -0.79
CA ALA A 82 0.40 6.08 -0.65
C ALA A 82 -0.23 6.56 -1.97
N LEU A 83 0.50 7.34 -2.75
CA LEU A 83 0.06 7.82 -4.06
C LEU A 83 -0.07 6.67 -5.07
N ALA A 84 0.90 5.75 -5.11
CA ALA A 84 0.84 4.57 -5.97
C ALA A 84 -0.38 3.70 -5.66
N ALA A 85 -0.65 3.46 -4.37
CA ALA A 85 -1.84 2.73 -3.94
C ALA A 85 -3.14 3.46 -4.30
N LEU A 86 -3.18 4.80 -4.18
CA LEU A 86 -4.32 5.61 -4.59
C LEU A 86 -4.58 5.51 -6.11
N VAL A 87 -3.53 5.64 -6.93
CA VAL A 87 -3.62 5.53 -8.39
C VAL A 87 -4.10 4.14 -8.80
N TYR A 88 -3.55 3.08 -8.20
CA TYR A 88 -4.00 1.72 -8.45
C TYR A 88 -5.46 1.50 -8.03
N GLY A 89 -5.84 1.94 -6.82
CA GLY A 89 -7.22 1.86 -6.34
C GLY A 89 -8.19 2.59 -7.27
N TRP A 90 -7.84 3.81 -7.70
CA TRP A 90 -8.65 4.56 -8.66
C TRP A 90 -8.78 3.85 -10.01
N ALA A 91 -7.69 3.32 -10.56
CA ALA A 91 -7.69 2.61 -11.85
C ALA A 91 -8.48 1.29 -11.82
N THR A 92 -8.58 0.64 -10.66
CA THR A 92 -9.27 -0.65 -10.46
C THR A 92 -10.66 -0.51 -9.84
N GLY A 93 -11.14 0.72 -9.65
CA GLY A 93 -12.45 0.99 -9.04
C GLY A 93 -12.54 0.66 -7.55
N PHE A 94 -11.41 0.66 -6.84
CA PHE A 94 -11.28 0.39 -5.41
C PHE A 94 -11.73 -1.02 -4.99
N THR A 95 -11.54 -2.00 -5.87
CA THR A 95 -11.91 -3.41 -5.63
C THR A 95 -11.00 -4.09 -4.61
N ALA A 96 -9.68 -4.08 -4.84
CA ALA A 96 -8.69 -4.62 -3.89
C ALA A 96 -8.19 -3.54 -2.91
N VAL A 97 -7.74 -2.39 -3.44
CA VAL A 97 -7.28 -1.26 -2.62
C VAL A 97 -8.43 -0.30 -2.37
N THR A 98 -9.08 -0.42 -1.22
CA THR A 98 -10.22 0.41 -0.84
C THR A 98 -9.79 1.81 -0.37
N LEU A 99 -10.76 2.75 -0.31
CA LEU A 99 -10.54 4.07 0.30
C LEU A 99 -10.11 3.99 1.78
N GLY A 100 -10.54 2.95 2.50
CA GLY A 100 -10.12 2.70 3.88
C GLY A 100 -8.63 2.37 3.96
N THR A 101 -8.14 1.51 3.06
CA THR A 101 -6.71 1.17 2.94
C THR A 101 -5.89 2.43 2.63
N ILE A 102 -6.36 3.25 1.68
CA ILE A 102 -5.69 4.52 1.32
C ILE A 102 -5.65 5.49 2.50
N GLY A 103 -6.75 5.62 3.25
CA GLY A 103 -6.81 6.45 4.45
C GLY A 103 -5.76 6.04 5.49
N TRP A 104 -5.60 4.74 5.72
CA TRP A 104 -4.54 4.20 6.58
C TRP A 104 -3.12 4.50 6.06
N LEU A 105 -2.89 4.31 4.77
CA LEU A 105 -1.59 4.59 4.15
C LEU A 105 -1.21 6.07 4.27
N VAL A 106 -2.16 6.98 4.04
CA VAL A 106 -1.96 8.42 4.22
C VAL A 106 -1.66 8.76 5.68
N ALA A 107 -2.42 8.19 6.62
CA ALA A 107 -2.19 8.40 8.05
C ALA A 107 -0.79 7.93 8.47
N LEU A 108 -0.37 6.75 8.03
CA LEU A 108 0.98 6.22 8.27
C LEU A 108 2.07 7.08 7.62
N ALA A 109 1.85 7.56 6.38
CA ALA A 109 2.80 8.43 5.70
C ALA A 109 3.01 9.75 6.45
N VAL A 110 1.93 10.41 6.86
CA VAL A 110 1.98 11.65 7.64
C VAL A 110 2.63 11.41 9.00
N ALA A 111 2.29 10.32 9.69
CA ALA A 111 2.91 9.95 10.96
C ALA A 111 4.42 9.71 10.80
N ALA A 112 4.85 9.01 9.75
CA ALA A 112 6.26 8.73 9.48
C ALA A 112 7.06 10.02 9.23
N GLU A 113 6.54 10.94 8.41
CA GLU A 113 7.17 12.24 8.19
C GLU A 113 7.25 13.04 9.50
N ALA A 114 6.15 13.12 10.26
CA ALA A 114 6.12 13.84 11.53
C ALA A 114 7.14 13.28 12.55
N ILE A 115 7.25 11.96 12.64
CA ILE A 115 8.23 11.29 13.51
C ILE A 115 9.66 11.59 13.05
N GLU A 116 9.95 11.51 11.75
CA GLU A 116 11.30 11.81 11.24
C GLU A 116 11.69 13.26 11.53
N PHE A 117 10.79 14.22 11.27
CA PHE A 117 11.03 15.64 11.57
C PHE A 117 11.22 15.88 13.06
N ALA A 118 10.41 15.25 13.92
CA ALA A 118 10.52 15.39 15.37
C ALA A 118 11.81 14.77 15.91
N ALA A 119 12.19 13.58 15.43
CA ALA A 119 13.42 12.89 15.82
C ALA A 119 14.67 13.65 15.35
N GLY A 120 14.61 14.32 14.20
CA GLY A 120 15.68 15.20 13.74
C GLY A 120 15.91 16.44 14.62
N ALA A 121 14.90 16.86 15.39
CA ALA A 121 15.00 17.97 16.33
C ALA A 121 15.34 17.53 17.77
N PHE A 122 15.05 16.28 18.14
CA PHE A 122 15.22 15.75 19.49
C PHE A 122 15.68 14.28 19.47
N ALA A 123 16.82 13.99 20.10
CA ALA A 123 17.24 12.61 20.36
C ALA A 123 16.67 12.13 21.71
N PRO A 124 16.01 10.96 21.77
CA PRO A 124 15.53 10.40 23.03
C PRO A 124 16.67 10.21 24.04
N GLY A 125 16.45 10.63 25.29
CA GLY A 125 17.44 10.52 26.36
C GLY A 125 18.52 11.61 26.37
N GLU A 126 18.50 12.53 25.40
CA GLU A 126 19.40 13.68 25.38
C GLU A 126 18.71 14.97 25.87
N GLN A 127 19.49 15.93 26.35
CA GLN A 127 18.95 17.23 26.76
C GLN A 127 18.38 17.97 25.55
N ARG A 128 17.25 18.64 25.77
CA ARG A 128 16.55 19.37 24.71
C ARG A 128 17.48 20.45 24.14
N PRO A 129 17.82 20.42 22.84
CA PRO A 129 18.70 21.41 22.25
C PRO A 129 18.03 22.78 22.21
N SER A 130 18.86 23.83 22.21
CA SER A 130 18.38 25.19 21.94
C SER A 130 17.76 25.26 20.53
N ARG A 131 16.92 26.27 20.31
CA ARG A 131 16.30 26.46 18.98
C ARG A 131 17.34 26.65 17.88
N ARG A 132 18.47 27.33 18.15
CA ARG A 132 19.50 27.53 17.12
C ARG A 132 20.24 26.24 16.80
N VAL A 133 20.53 25.41 17.80
CA VAL A 133 21.15 24.09 17.59
C VAL A 133 20.23 23.18 16.77
N ALA A 134 18.94 23.15 17.09
CA ALA A 134 17.96 22.37 16.32
C ALA A 134 17.83 22.88 14.87
N THR A 135 17.72 24.19 14.65
CA THR A 135 17.69 24.76 13.30
C THR A 135 19.00 24.52 12.56
N GLY A 136 20.15 24.61 13.24
CA GLY A 136 21.46 24.28 12.69
C GLY A 136 21.53 22.83 12.21
N ALA A 137 21.01 21.88 12.99
CA ALA A 137 20.91 20.48 12.60
C ALA A 137 20.06 20.29 11.33
N ILE A 138 18.89 20.92 11.28
CA ILE A 138 17.96 20.80 10.15
C ILE A 138 18.61 21.37 8.89
N VAL A 139 19.09 22.63 8.93
CA VAL A 139 19.71 23.29 7.77
C VAL A 139 20.97 22.54 7.34
N GLY A 140 21.81 22.16 8.31
CA GLY A 140 23.02 21.37 8.05
C GLY A 140 22.69 20.04 7.38
N SER A 141 21.65 19.34 7.83
CA SER A 141 21.21 18.09 7.22
C SER A 141 20.75 18.25 5.77
N MET A 142 20.03 19.33 5.45
CA MET A 142 19.59 19.58 4.07
C MET A 142 20.76 19.92 3.16
N VAL A 143 21.64 20.82 3.59
CA VAL A 143 22.84 21.20 2.84
C VAL A 143 23.75 19.99 2.66
N GLY A 144 23.96 19.21 3.72
CA GLY A 144 24.77 18.00 3.68
C GLY A 144 24.16 16.93 2.77
N ALA A 145 22.84 16.73 2.80
CA ALA A 145 22.15 15.80 1.90
C ALA A 145 22.33 16.20 0.44
N LEU A 146 22.15 17.48 0.11
CA LEU A 146 22.33 18.00 -1.24
C LEU A 146 23.78 17.90 -1.72
N ALA A 147 24.74 18.22 -0.84
CA ALA A 147 26.16 18.09 -1.14
C ALA A 147 26.61 16.63 -1.27
N GLY A 148 26.00 15.72 -0.52
CA GLY A 148 26.26 14.29 -0.55
C GLY A 148 25.53 13.54 -1.68
N ALA A 149 24.42 14.06 -2.20
CA ALA A 149 23.61 13.40 -3.22
C ALA A 149 24.36 12.98 -4.50
N PRO A 150 25.36 13.72 -5.02
CA PRO A 150 26.14 13.26 -6.18
C PRO A 150 27.00 12.02 -5.91
N LEU A 151 27.24 11.66 -4.65
CA LEU A 151 28.11 10.54 -4.28
C LEU A 151 27.33 9.21 -4.24
N LEU A 152 27.98 8.13 -4.67
CA LEU A 152 27.48 6.75 -4.59
C LEU A 152 26.05 6.58 -5.14
N PHE A 153 25.78 7.16 -6.32
CA PHE A 153 24.46 7.10 -6.96
C PHE A 153 23.30 7.58 -6.06
N GLY A 154 23.53 8.60 -5.23
CA GLY A 154 22.52 9.16 -4.32
C GLY A 154 22.53 8.59 -2.91
N LEU A 155 23.25 7.50 -2.64
CA LEU A 155 23.44 6.99 -1.27
C LEU A 155 24.22 7.97 -0.38
N GLY A 156 25.03 8.83 -1.00
CA GLY A 156 25.71 9.90 -0.28
C GLY A 156 24.76 10.94 0.32
N ALA A 157 23.48 11.01 -0.11
CA ALA A 157 22.49 11.91 0.48
C ALA A 157 22.25 11.59 1.96
N LEU A 158 22.10 10.30 2.32
CA LEU A 158 21.93 9.90 3.71
C LEU A 158 23.16 10.21 4.56
N GLY A 159 24.36 9.85 4.08
CA GLY A 159 25.62 10.13 4.78
C GLY A 159 25.86 11.63 4.94
N GLY A 160 25.59 12.40 3.88
CA GLY A 160 25.66 13.85 3.88
C GLY A 160 24.64 14.48 4.84
N ALA A 161 23.42 13.96 4.91
CA ALA A 161 22.40 14.44 5.86
C ALA A 161 22.83 14.24 7.31
N LEU A 162 23.40 13.08 7.64
CA LEU A 162 23.87 12.76 8.99
C LEU A 162 25.09 13.62 9.38
N ALA A 163 26.09 13.71 8.49
CA ALA A 163 27.26 14.55 8.70
C ALA A 163 26.91 16.03 8.78
N GLY A 164 25.98 16.48 7.92
CA GLY A 164 25.44 17.84 7.91
C GLY A 164 24.66 18.17 9.18
N ALA A 165 23.84 17.25 9.70
CA ALA A 165 23.14 17.41 10.97
C ALA A 165 24.14 17.58 12.13
N PHE A 166 25.17 16.72 12.17
CA PHE A 166 26.24 16.80 13.16
C PHE A 166 26.98 18.14 13.10
N ALA A 167 27.45 18.52 11.91
CA ALA A 167 28.22 19.75 11.71
C ALA A 167 27.37 20.99 12.01
N GLY A 168 26.14 21.06 11.49
CA GLY A 168 25.23 22.18 11.70
C GLY A 168 24.87 22.40 13.17
N ALA A 169 24.57 21.31 13.90
CA ALA A 169 24.32 21.38 15.33
C ALA A 169 25.58 21.74 16.14
N SER A 170 26.74 21.17 15.81
CA SER A 170 28.00 21.45 16.51
C SER A 170 28.44 22.89 16.31
N LEU A 171 28.35 23.43 15.08
CA LEU A 171 28.67 24.82 14.77
C LEU A 171 27.71 25.77 15.50
N ALA A 172 26.41 25.49 15.48
CA ALA A 172 25.43 26.29 16.21
C ALA A 172 25.67 26.28 17.73
N ALA A 173 26.01 25.12 18.30
CA ALA A 173 26.33 25.00 19.73
C ALA A 173 27.60 25.78 20.09
N THR A 174 28.62 25.73 19.23
CA THR A 174 29.87 26.50 19.42
C THR A 174 29.61 27.99 19.32
N ALA A 175 28.75 28.43 18.40
CA ALA A 175 28.32 29.82 18.26
C ALA A 175 27.49 30.32 19.46
N GLU A 176 26.92 29.41 20.25
CA GLU A 176 26.26 29.73 21.54
C GLU A 176 27.24 29.76 22.73
N GLY A 177 28.55 29.60 22.49
CA GLY A 177 29.58 29.63 23.54
C GLY A 177 29.74 28.31 24.30
N GLN A 178 29.16 27.21 23.81
CA GLN A 178 29.35 25.90 24.41
C GLN A 178 30.78 25.40 24.18
N SER A 179 31.31 24.62 25.13
CA SER A 179 32.65 24.03 24.98
C SER A 179 32.68 23.02 23.83
N ALA A 180 33.87 22.77 23.25
CA ALA A 180 34.02 21.82 22.14
C ALA A 180 33.41 20.43 22.42
N GLY A 181 33.55 19.94 23.66
CA GLY A 181 32.95 18.68 24.09
C GLY A 181 31.43 18.72 24.20
N GLN A 182 30.84 19.87 24.57
CA GLN A 182 29.39 20.05 24.57
C GLN A 182 28.84 20.17 23.14
N ALA A 183 29.51 20.94 22.28
CA ALA A 183 29.15 21.09 20.87
C ALA A 183 29.17 19.74 20.12
N ALA A 184 30.22 18.94 20.30
CA ALA A 184 30.31 17.62 19.69
C ALA A 184 29.20 16.67 20.19
N ARG A 185 28.84 16.73 21.49
CA ARG A 185 27.71 15.96 22.02
C ARG A 185 26.38 16.40 21.40
N ALA A 186 26.14 17.70 21.27
CA ALA A 186 24.95 18.23 20.60
C ALA A 186 24.87 17.80 19.14
N GLY A 187 26.00 17.81 18.41
CA GLY A 187 26.10 17.26 17.06
C GLY A 187 25.75 15.78 17.00
N LEU A 188 26.30 14.99 17.91
CA LEU A 188 26.07 13.55 17.96
C LEU A 188 24.60 13.23 18.30
N ALA A 189 24.00 14.00 19.19
CA ALA A 189 22.57 13.96 19.50
C ALA A 189 21.74 14.15 18.23
N ALA A 190 21.98 15.24 17.50
CA ALA A 190 21.25 15.57 16.28
C ALA A 190 21.39 14.48 15.20
N MET A 191 22.61 13.97 15.01
CA MET A 191 22.89 12.87 14.08
C MET A 191 22.11 11.60 14.46
N ARG A 192 22.14 11.20 15.74
CA ARG A 192 21.40 10.04 16.25
C ARG A 192 19.90 10.20 16.12
N GLY A 193 19.38 11.38 16.46
CA GLY A 193 17.96 11.71 16.30
C GLY A 193 17.53 11.57 14.84
N ARG A 194 18.31 12.09 13.90
CA ARG A 194 18.02 11.95 12.47
C ARG A 194 18.08 10.50 11.99
N LEU A 195 19.08 9.74 12.44
CA LEU A 195 19.20 8.32 12.10
C LEU A 195 18.02 7.50 12.66
N LEU A 196 17.62 7.73 13.91
CA LEU A 196 16.47 7.06 14.52
C LEU A 196 15.16 7.41 13.80
N GLY A 197 14.95 8.67 13.47
CA GLY A 197 13.80 9.10 12.67
C GLY A 197 13.72 8.38 11.33
N PHE A 198 14.84 8.29 10.62
CA PHE A 198 14.95 7.55 9.36
C PHE A 198 14.63 6.05 9.52
N LEU A 199 15.15 5.42 10.58
CA LEU A 199 14.89 3.99 10.86
C LEU A 199 13.43 3.72 11.20
N VAL A 200 12.78 4.60 11.96
CA VAL A 200 11.34 4.45 12.25
C VAL A 200 10.52 4.66 10.98
N LYS A 201 10.87 5.67 10.16
CA LYS A 201 10.22 5.92 8.88
C LYS A 201 10.37 4.74 7.91
N SER A 202 11.55 4.12 7.85
CA SER A 202 11.78 2.96 7.00
C SER A 202 10.97 1.75 7.46
N ALA A 203 10.86 1.52 8.77
CA ALA A 203 9.97 0.49 9.31
C ALA A 203 8.49 0.75 8.96
N ILE A 204 8.02 2.00 9.08
CA ILE A 204 6.65 2.37 8.69
C ILE A 204 6.44 2.17 7.18
N ALA A 205 7.42 2.53 6.34
CA ALA A 205 7.33 2.30 4.90
C ALA A 205 7.18 0.81 4.56
N VAL A 206 7.91 -0.07 5.26
CA VAL A 206 7.74 -1.54 5.11
C VAL A 206 6.32 -1.97 5.52
N VAL A 207 5.81 -1.47 6.65
CA VAL A 207 4.42 -1.75 7.08
C VAL A 207 3.41 -1.29 6.03
N MET A 208 3.60 -0.12 5.42
CA MET A 208 2.74 0.36 4.34
C MET A 208 2.74 -0.58 3.14
N VAL A 209 3.90 -1.10 2.73
CA VAL A 209 3.98 -2.09 1.65
C VAL A 209 3.25 -3.37 2.03
N LEU A 210 3.40 -3.85 3.27
CA LEU A 210 2.68 -5.03 3.76
C LEU A 210 1.17 -4.83 3.76
N VAL A 211 0.68 -3.64 4.13
CA VAL A 211 -0.74 -3.29 4.05
C VAL A 211 -1.25 -3.32 2.61
N VAL A 212 -0.47 -2.80 1.65
CA VAL A 212 -0.80 -2.87 0.23
C VAL A 212 -0.87 -4.33 -0.23
N VAL A 213 0.14 -5.14 0.10
CA VAL A 213 0.15 -6.56 -0.27
C VAL A 213 -1.02 -7.31 0.36
N ALA A 214 -1.34 -7.06 1.63
CA ALA A 214 -2.48 -7.67 2.30
C ALA A 214 -3.81 -7.32 1.62
N ALA A 215 -3.98 -6.07 1.18
CA ALA A 215 -5.17 -5.63 0.45
C ALA A 215 -5.30 -6.25 -0.96
N LEU A 216 -4.17 -6.67 -1.57
CA LEU A 216 -4.21 -7.40 -2.84
C LEU A 216 -4.57 -8.89 -2.68
N LEU A 217 -4.45 -9.42 -1.46
CA LEU A 217 -4.71 -10.83 -1.14
C LEU A 217 -6.11 -11.07 -0.54
N SER A 218 -6.81 -10.00 -0.14
CA SER A 218 -8.16 -10.01 0.42
C SER A 218 -9.23 -9.96 -0.66
#